data_AF-M2T4Y2-F1
#
_entry.id   AF-M2T4Y2-F1
#
_cell.length_a   1.000
_cell.length_b   1.000
_cell.length_c   1.000
_cell.angle_alpha   90.00
_cell.angle_beta   90.00
_cell.angle_gamma   90.00
#
_symmetry.space_group_name_H-M   'P 1'
#
loop_
_entity.id
_entity.type
_entity.pdbx_description
1 polymer ?
#
loop_
_entity_poly.entity_id
_entity_poly.type
_entity_poly.pdbx_seq_one_letter_code
_entity_poly.pdbx_strand_id
1 'polypeptide(L)' 'PAQTQAGANPSCKKWYVVVSGDGCWAIANTAGITLDDFYKWNPGVGECANLWPDYAVCIGV' A
#
# COMPACT_ATOMS: atom_id res chain seq x y z
N PRO A 1 -3.82 5.79 -14.63
CA PRO A 1 -3.08 4.89 -13.71
C PRO A 1 -2.13 5.73 -12.83
N ALA A 2 -2.25 5.60 -11.50
CA ALA A 2 -1.29 6.21 -10.57
C ALA A 2 0.08 5.53 -10.71
N GLN A 3 1.15 6.24 -10.35
CA GLN A 3 2.47 5.63 -10.29
C GLN A 3 2.53 4.61 -9.14
N THR A 4 3.12 3.44 -9.39
CA THR A 4 3.37 2.46 -8.33
C THR A 4 4.40 3.01 -7.36
N GLN A 5 4.11 2.91 -6.06
CA GLN A 5 5.08 3.29 -5.05
C GLN A 5 6.31 2.36 -5.10
N ALA A 6 7.49 2.96 -5.02
CA ALA A 6 8.75 2.21 -5.03
C ALA A 6 8.75 1.17 -3.91
N GLY A 7 9.21 -0.04 -4.22
CA GLY A 7 9.24 -1.16 -3.27
C GLY A 7 7.91 -1.90 -3.11
N ALA A 8 6.86 -1.60 -3.88
CA ALA A 8 5.68 -2.45 -3.92
C ALA A 8 5.98 -3.82 -4.59
N ASN A 9 5.25 -4.86 -4.18
CA ASN A 9 5.43 -6.22 -4.65
C ASN A 9 5.15 -6.33 -6.16
N PRO A 10 6.09 -6.86 -6.98
CA PRO A 10 5.91 -6.96 -8.43
C PRO A 10 4.82 -7.96 -8.85
N SER A 11 4.44 -8.91 -7.99
CA SER A 11 3.37 -9.87 -8.24
C SER A 11 1.98 -9.37 -7.85
N CYS A 12 1.86 -8.10 -7.46
CA CYS A 12 0.59 -7.54 -6.98
C CYS A 12 -0.51 -7.59 -8.05
N LYS A 13 -1.68 -8.08 -7.64
CA LYS A 13 -2.89 -8.19 -8.47
C LYS A 13 -3.93 -7.12 -8.16
N LYS A 14 -3.88 -6.51 -6.97
CA LYS A 14 -4.82 -5.47 -6.52
C LYS A 14 -4.08 -4.26 -5.97
N TRP A 15 -4.45 -3.09 -6.46
CA TRP A 15 -3.80 -1.83 -6.13
C TRP A 15 -4.78 -0.87 -5.45
N TYR A 16 -4.27 -0.06 -4.54
CA TYR A 16 -4.97 1.04 -3.90
C TYR A 16 -4.20 2.33 -4.12
N VAL A 17 -4.87 3.40 -4.54
CA VAL A 17 -4.25 4.73 -4.69
C VAL A 17 -4.43 5.47 -3.37
N VAL A 18 -3.30 5.80 -2.73
CA VAL A 18 -3.26 6.51 -1.45
C VAL A 18 -3.87 7.90 -1.61
N VAL A 19 -4.78 8.27 -0.73
CA VAL A 19 -5.27 9.64 -0.61
C VAL A 19 -4.66 10.34 0.59
N SER A 20 -4.55 11.67 0.52
CA SER A 20 -4.00 12.44 1.63
C SER A 20 -4.83 12.23 2.90
N GLY A 21 -4.15 11.89 4.01
CA GLY A 21 -4.80 11.54 5.28
C GLY A 21 -5.01 10.04 5.49
N ASP A 22 -4.70 9.19 4.51
CA ASP A 22 -4.69 7.75 4.71
C ASP A 22 -3.59 7.32 5.68
N GLY A 23 -3.87 6.20 6.35
CA GLY A 23 -2.88 5.43 7.09
C GLY A 23 -2.88 3.98 6.63
N CYS A 24 -1.74 3.31 6.76
CA CYS A 24 -1.54 1.93 6.31
C CYS A 24 -2.54 0.97 6.98
N TRP A 25 -2.87 1.19 8.25
CA TRP A 25 -3.90 0.42 8.94
C TRP A 25 -5.29 0.61 8.30
N ALA A 26 -5.67 1.85 7.97
CA ALA A 26 -6.96 2.14 7.35
C ALA A 26 -7.06 1.53 5.94
N ILE A 27 -5.98 1.59 5.16
CA ILE A 27 -5.89 0.97 3.83
C ILE A 27 -6.00 -0.55 3.96
N ALA A 28 -5.20 -1.17 4.84
CA ALA A 28 -5.21 -2.61 5.07
C ALA A 28 -6.59 -3.10 5.54
N ASN A 29 -7.20 -2.39 6.49
CA ASN A 29 -8.54 -2.70 7.00
C ASN A 29 -9.61 -2.58 5.91
N THR A 30 -9.56 -1.53 5.08
CA THR A 30 -10.47 -1.35 3.93
C THR A 30 -10.30 -2.45 2.88
N ALA A 31 -9.06 -2.90 2.66
CA ALA A 31 -8.75 -3.99 1.75
C ALA A 31 -9.05 -5.39 2.33
N GLY A 32 -9.36 -5.49 3.63
CA GLY A 32 -9.63 -6.75 4.32
C GLY A 32 -8.38 -7.63 4.50
N ILE A 33 -7.20 -7.00 4.60
CA ILE A 33 -5.91 -7.68 4.78
C ILE A 33 -5.29 -7.31 6.12
N THR A 34 -4.33 -8.11 6.60
CA THR A 34 -3.58 -7.75 7.80
C THR A 34 -2.61 -6.60 7.50
N LEU A 35 -2.29 -5.79 8.51
CA LEU A 35 -1.28 -4.74 8.37
C LEU A 35 0.11 -5.33 8.03
N ASP A 36 0.41 -6.52 8.56
CA ASP A 36 1.65 -7.24 8.27
C ASP A 36 1.72 -7.67 6.80
N ASP A 37 0.62 -8.17 6.23
CA ASP A 37 0.56 -8.48 4.79
C ASP A 37 0.74 -7.21 3.94
N PHE A 38 0.11 -6.11 4.34
CA PHE A 38 0.28 -4.83 3.67
C PHE A 38 1.74 -4.38 3.66
N TYR A 39 2.44 -4.43 4.80
CA TYR A 39 3.86 -4.08 4.88
C TYR A 39 4.74 -5.05 4.11
N LYS A 40 4.42 -6.35 4.15
CA LYS A 40 5.13 -7.39 3.39
C LYS A 40 5.03 -7.15 1.89
N TRP A 41 3.89 -6.66 1.40
CA TRP A 41 3.71 -6.34 -0.02
C TRP A 41 4.21 -4.95 -0.40
N ASN A 42 4.46 -4.08 0.58
CA ASN A 42 4.93 -2.72 0.33
C ASN A 42 6.10 -2.35 1.23
N PRO A 43 7.24 -3.06 1.18
CA PRO A 43 8.41 -2.74 2.01
C PRO A 43 8.90 -1.30 1.85
N GLY A 44 8.69 -0.66 0.69
CA GLY A 44 9.03 0.75 0.49
C GLY A 44 8.18 1.76 1.27
N VAL A 45 7.04 1.34 1.81
CA VAL A 45 6.20 2.16 2.70
C VAL A 45 6.79 2.24 4.12
N GLY A 46 7.64 1.26 4.49
CA GLY A 46 8.20 1.13 5.84
C GLY A 46 7.12 0.96 6.90
N GLU A 47 7.33 1.53 8.09
CA GLU A 47 6.30 1.64 9.15
C GLU A 47 5.28 2.74 8.85
N CYS A 48 4.78 2.78 7.62
CA CYS A 48 3.88 3.83 7.12
C CYS A 48 4.47 5.25 6.98
N ALA A 49 5.72 5.47 7.40
CA ALA A 49 6.37 6.78 7.32
C ALA A 49 6.57 7.29 5.88
N ASN A 50 6.60 6.39 4.90
CA ASN A 50 6.80 6.72 3.49
C ASN A 50 5.55 6.48 2.65
N LEU A 51 4.35 6.49 3.23
CA LEU A 51 3.12 6.36 2.45
C LEU A 51 2.88 7.65 1.65
N TRP A 52 3.01 7.59 0.33
CA TRP A 52 2.93 8.78 -0.53
C TRP A 52 1.53 8.96 -1.12
N PRO A 53 0.87 10.11 -0.92
CA PRO A 53 -0.38 10.42 -1.59
C PRO A 53 -0.24 10.37 -3.12
N ASP A 54 -1.30 9.97 -3.80
CA ASP A 54 -1.40 9.81 -5.26
C ASP A 54 -0.53 8.67 -5.85
N TYR A 55 0.12 7.85 -5.01
CA TYR A 55 0.81 6.64 -5.42
C TYR A 55 -0.03 5.38 -5.18
N ALA A 56 0.20 4.36 -6.01
CA ALA A 56 -0.44 3.06 -5.89
C ALA A 56 0.39 2.11 -5.01
N VAL A 57 -0.24 1.57 -3.96
CA VAL A 57 0.28 0.53 -3.07
C VAL A 57 -0.44 -0.79 -3.31
N CYS A 58 0.26 -1.90 -3.06
CA CYS A 58 -0.28 -3.24 -3.20
C CYS A 58 -1.21 -3.62 -2.05
N ILE A 59 -2.41 -4.10 -2.38
CA ILE A 59 -3.40 -4.58 -1.40
C ILE A 59 -3.88 -6.01 -1.70
N GLY A 60 -3.21 -6.73 -2.60
CA GLY A 60 -3.49 -8.14 -2.85
C GLY A 60 -2.61 -8.75 -3.93
N VAL A 61 -2.14 -9.98 -3.68
CA VAL A 61 -1.32 -10.81 -4.59
C VAL A 61 -2.12 -11.98 -5.14
#